data_AF-A0AAD8U8R8-F1
#
_entry.id   AF-A0AAD8U8R8-F1
#
_cell.length_a   1.000
_cell.length_b   1.000
_cell.length_c   1.000
_cell.angle_alpha   90.00
_cell.angle_beta   90.00
_cell.angle_gamma   90.00
#
_symmetry.space_group_name_H-M   'P 1'
#
loop_
_entity.id
_entity.type
_entity.pdbx_description
1 polymer ?
#
loop_
_entity_poly.entity_id
_entity_poly.type
_entity_poly.pdbx_seq_one_letter_code
_entity_poly.pdbx_strand_id
1 'polypeptide(L)'
;MELGFYIACRMGHLQEVEVFIQDISPSHAIRQFGLQQASFGNQPAVAKFLLLNDTALHGYVFEGTEAASKTRGTAVGASLFETFPDDDDTLVPLLQTFMDAGWHPNQAWEPREGNYPKWALQDPLCVRNKPLAKFLLSYGADPNIGPGWYHIPTLKEQEPNVWYPVEVPFHRHGIWTFGLAIETWNPRFFELLRTYSDPVLRVSELMPLLRIVRDMAVLSAVGQHSGDAERWVSPFSLRREMAEHMLSFDDVDVDDVKWAGERGEQTALTLACATGDWDYVEWLLDKGADPSVLDGIAFAHDPKRLLELMSRAGASDTGQFEDVARPYQIKLKKQLDQFCVPYEIFLNIIEFLVREEVKNTDSLENVLEYDRRSEARIVVSTTGYDDDHYVRINRIRDLLHIDSRSRSMVSKYFPRMVMITRRHWRARFPFMGRVCLATDIFTLKENHEIDFLKASIILPNVKGNEIVRNITAIKESDTKFFRENFENFVDVLGSLPNLRKIVIDGGNYQPKQDDDRCACSLSESHPEFTTIDASHFPSLAKWAEDYGDVAREFGPQFKKRNISIIARVSTNNSKSNLELDITEDAIRVKSDCRNCDCCECWVHEICLDMARLLRQCRLADLRESSGSPP
;
A
#
# COMPACT_ATOMS: atom_id res chain seq x y z
N MET A 1 8.23 -18.86 35.62
CA MET A 1 6.99 -19.32 36.26
C MET A 1 5.82 -19.20 35.31
N GLU A 2 5.56 -18.01 34.75
CA GLU A 2 4.51 -17.76 33.74
C GLU A 2 4.58 -18.66 32.51
N LEU A 3 5.78 -18.94 31.98
CA LEU A 3 5.93 -19.86 30.85
C LEU A 3 5.37 -21.26 31.12
N GLY A 4 5.52 -21.77 32.35
CA GLY A 4 4.95 -23.05 32.76
C GLY A 4 3.42 -23.02 32.76
N PHE A 5 2.84 -21.94 33.26
CA PHE A 5 1.39 -21.71 33.21
C PHE A 5 0.86 -21.66 31.77
N TYR A 6 1.53 -20.97 30.86
CA TYR A 6 1.14 -20.89 29.45
C TYR A 6 1.19 -22.25 28.74
N ILE A 7 2.23 -23.04 29.02
CA ILE A 7 2.34 -24.41 28.51
C ILE A 7 1.22 -25.29 29.08
N ALA A 8 0.98 -25.23 30.40
CA ALA A 8 -0.11 -25.97 31.05
C ALA A 8 -1.48 -25.61 30.43
N CYS A 9 -1.71 -24.32 30.16
CA CYS A 9 -2.94 -23.87 29.51
C CYS A 9 -3.11 -24.48 28.11
N ARG A 10 -2.04 -24.48 27.31
CA ARG A 10 -2.05 -25.04 25.95
C ARG A 10 -2.21 -26.56 25.92
N MET A 11 -1.58 -27.25 26.87
CA MET A 11 -1.57 -28.71 26.93
C MET A 11 -2.79 -29.30 27.64
N GLY A 12 -3.63 -28.46 28.25
CA GLY A 12 -4.85 -28.91 28.94
C GLY A 12 -4.63 -29.39 30.37
N HIS A 13 -3.51 -29.02 31.00
CA HIS A 13 -3.18 -29.45 32.35
C HIS A 13 -3.96 -28.61 33.40
N LEU A 14 -5.27 -28.85 33.50
CA LEU A 14 -6.18 -28.04 34.32
C LEU A 14 -5.73 -27.91 35.79
N GLN A 15 -5.24 -28.99 36.41
CA GLN A 15 -4.80 -28.94 37.81
C GLN A 15 -3.59 -28.00 38.01
N GLU A 16 -2.66 -27.97 37.06
CA GLU A 16 -1.49 -27.07 37.13
C GLU A 16 -1.92 -25.60 36.95
N VAL A 17 -2.92 -25.35 36.11
CA VAL A 17 -3.53 -24.02 35.90
C VAL A 17 -4.26 -23.58 37.17
N GLU A 18 -5.05 -24.45 37.80
CA GLU A 18 -5.77 -24.19 39.05
C GLU A 18 -4.83 -23.79 40.18
N VAL A 19 -3.80 -24.62 40.42
CA VAL A 19 -2.78 -24.36 41.45
C VAL A 19 -2.08 -23.04 41.19
N PHE A 20 -1.68 -22.77 39.95
CA PHE A 20 -1.01 -21.51 39.62
C PHE A 20 -1.90 -20.27 39.87
N ILE A 21 -3.19 -20.32 39.52
CA ILE A 21 -4.09 -19.19 39.76
C ILE A 21 -4.31 -18.97 41.26
N GLN A 22 -4.50 -20.04 42.02
CA GLN A 22 -4.72 -19.96 43.48
C GLN A 22 -3.48 -19.46 44.22
N ASP A 23 -2.30 -19.99 43.91
CA ASP A 23 -1.06 -19.70 44.65
C ASP A 23 -0.46 -18.33 44.28
N ILE A 24 -0.50 -17.97 42.99
CA ILE A 24 0.21 -16.81 42.46
C ILE A 24 -0.70 -15.59 42.29
N SER A 25 -2.02 -15.79 42.17
CA SER A 25 -3.00 -14.72 41.87
C SER A 25 -2.55 -13.84 40.68
N PRO A 26 -2.32 -14.43 39.49
CA PRO A 26 -1.71 -13.74 38.37
C PRO A 26 -2.54 -12.57 37.85
N SER A 27 -1.86 -11.58 37.26
CA SER A 27 -2.50 -10.42 36.65
C SER A 27 -3.50 -10.83 35.55
N HIS A 28 -4.44 -9.93 35.24
CA HIS A 28 -5.42 -10.16 34.18
C HIS A 28 -4.76 -10.43 32.81
N ALA A 29 -3.67 -9.73 32.48
CA ALA A 29 -2.93 -9.93 31.24
C ALA A 29 -2.33 -11.35 31.13
N ILE A 30 -1.80 -11.89 32.23
CA ILE A 30 -1.27 -13.26 32.26
C ILE A 30 -2.41 -14.27 32.03
N ARG A 31 -3.56 -14.08 32.69
CA ARG A 31 -4.72 -14.95 32.51
C ARG A 31 -5.29 -14.88 31.08
N GLN A 32 -5.37 -13.69 30.48
CA GLN A 32 -5.77 -13.50 29.09
C GLN A 32 -4.83 -14.20 28.11
N PHE A 33 -3.52 -14.06 28.31
CA PHE A 33 -2.56 -14.80 27.48
C PHE A 33 -2.65 -16.32 27.69
N GLY A 34 -2.92 -16.77 28.91
CA GLY A 34 -3.24 -18.18 29.20
C GLY A 34 -4.49 -18.66 28.46
N LEU A 35 -5.56 -17.86 28.41
CA LEU A 35 -6.79 -18.16 27.67
C LEU A 35 -6.52 -18.26 26.17
N GLN A 36 -5.72 -17.36 25.62
CA GLN A 36 -5.22 -17.47 24.24
C GLN A 36 -4.48 -18.80 24.01
N GLN A 37 -3.57 -19.19 24.89
CA GLN A 37 -2.86 -20.47 24.76
C GLN A 37 -3.78 -21.68 24.85
N ALA A 38 -4.76 -21.66 25.75
CA ALA A 38 -5.79 -22.71 25.83
C ALA A 38 -6.63 -22.80 24.56
N SER A 39 -6.89 -21.66 23.91
CA SER A 39 -7.63 -21.59 22.65
C SER A 39 -6.85 -22.26 21.51
N PHE A 40 -5.59 -21.88 21.29
CA PHE A 40 -4.73 -22.50 20.28
C PHE A 40 -4.34 -23.94 20.59
N GLY A 41 -4.46 -24.36 21.85
CA GLY A 41 -4.33 -25.75 22.27
C GLY A 41 -5.62 -26.57 22.17
N ASN A 42 -6.74 -25.94 21.79
CA ASN A 42 -8.09 -26.51 21.82
C ASN A 42 -8.44 -27.18 23.17
N GLN A 43 -8.30 -26.42 24.25
CA GLN A 43 -8.49 -26.89 25.63
C GLN A 43 -9.75 -26.26 26.26
N PRO A 44 -10.96 -26.76 25.95
CA PRO A 44 -12.22 -26.17 26.41
C PRO A 44 -12.35 -26.16 27.94
N ALA A 45 -11.87 -27.20 28.63
CA ALA A 45 -11.93 -27.28 30.09
C ALA A 45 -11.09 -26.19 30.77
N VAL A 46 -9.88 -25.95 30.26
CA VAL A 46 -9.00 -24.88 30.76
C VAL A 46 -9.60 -23.50 30.42
N ALA A 47 -10.07 -23.29 29.20
CA ALA A 47 -10.69 -22.04 28.80
C ALA A 47 -11.91 -21.72 29.69
N LYS A 48 -12.77 -22.71 29.94
CA LYS A 48 -13.93 -22.59 30.83
C LYS A 48 -13.52 -22.20 32.24
N PHE A 49 -12.50 -22.86 32.79
CA PHE A 49 -11.97 -22.52 34.11
C PHE A 49 -11.46 -21.07 34.17
N LEU A 50 -10.69 -20.63 33.19
CA LEU A 50 -10.18 -19.26 33.14
C LEU A 50 -11.30 -18.22 33.05
N LEU A 51 -12.31 -18.45 32.21
CA LEU A 51 -13.45 -17.57 32.04
C LEU A 51 -14.32 -17.48 33.32
N LEU A 52 -14.52 -18.60 34.02
CA LEU A 52 -15.21 -18.62 35.31
C LEU A 52 -14.44 -17.95 36.45
N ASN A 53 -13.13 -17.75 36.28
CA ASN A 53 -12.26 -17.05 37.23
C ASN A 53 -11.92 -15.63 36.73
N ASP A 54 -12.94 -14.87 36.34
CA ASP A 54 -12.87 -13.44 35.97
C ASP A 54 -11.82 -13.10 34.89
N THR A 55 -11.53 -14.02 33.97
CA THR A 55 -10.69 -13.69 32.79
C THR A 55 -11.58 -13.17 31.69
N ALA A 56 -11.39 -11.93 31.24
CA ALA A 56 -12.18 -11.39 30.15
C ALA A 56 -11.83 -12.05 28.81
N LEU A 57 -12.86 -12.50 28.09
CA LEU A 57 -12.73 -12.96 26.71
C LEU A 57 -12.30 -11.81 25.80
N HIS A 58 -11.35 -12.06 24.90
CA HIS A 58 -10.78 -11.04 24.01
C HIS A 58 -10.50 -11.60 22.61
N GLY A 59 -10.36 -10.72 21.62
CA GLY A 59 -10.19 -11.11 20.22
C GLY A 59 -9.02 -12.05 19.92
N TYR A 60 -7.91 -11.92 20.65
CA TYR A 60 -6.72 -12.77 20.42
C TYR A 60 -6.89 -14.27 20.73
N VAL A 61 -8.04 -14.70 21.26
CA VAL A 61 -8.37 -16.14 21.35
C VAL A 61 -8.70 -16.74 19.97
N PHE A 62 -9.07 -15.91 19.00
CA PHE A 62 -9.38 -16.30 17.62
C PHE A 62 -8.19 -16.10 16.67
N GLU A 63 -7.29 -15.15 16.96
CA GLU A 63 -6.16 -14.83 16.08
C GLU A 63 -4.98 -14.25 16.87
N GLY A 64 -3.77 -14.79 16.72
CA GLY A 64 -2.64 -14.28 17.49
C GLY A 64 -1.27 -14.79 17.06
N THR A 65 -0.21 -14.23 17.67
CA THR A 65 1.14 -14.77 17.46
C THR A 65 1.33 -16.00 18.31
N GLU A 66 1.40 -17.13 17.65
CA GLU A 66 1.92 -18.33 18.25
C GLU A 66 3.37 -18.06 18.73
N ALA A 67 3.64 -18.26 20.02
CA ALA A 67 5.00 -18.13 20.57
C ALA A 67 5.98 -19.20 20.02
N ALA A 68 5.48 -20.16 19.22
CA ALA A 68 6.20 -21.31 18.69
C ALA A 68 6.09 -21.52 17.15
N SER A 69 5.47 -20.62 16.36
CA SER A 69 5.24 -20.83 14.90
C SER A 69 6.48 -20.77 14.01
N LYS A 70 7.65 -21.20 14.48
CA LYS A 70 8.78 -21.50 13.59
C LYS A 70 8.49 -22.66 12.64
N THR A 71 7.41 -23.42 12.86
CA THR A 71 7.10 -24.65 12.13
C THR A 71 6.38 -24.46 10.80
N ARG A 72 5.92 -23.25 10.42
CA ARG A 72 5.22 -23.08 9.12
C ARG A 72 5.55 -21.84 8.29
N GLY A 73 6.58 -21.06 8.62
CA GLY A 73 7.09 -20.04 7.70
C GLY A 73 6.08 -18.97 7.24
N THR A 74 4.90 -18.88 7.84
CA THR A 74 3.91 -17.85 7.56
C THR A 74 4.11 -16.73 8.57
N ALA A 75 4.51 -15.56 8.07
CA ALA A 75 4.70 -14.35 8.86
C ALA A 75 3.37 -13.72 9.33
N VAL A 76 2.23 -14.38 9.09
CA VAL A 76 0.87 -13.91 9.34
C VAL A 76 0.34 -14.62 10.58
N GLY A 77 -0.34 -13.90 11.48
CA GLY A 77 -0.88 -14.45 12.74
C GLY A 77 -1.67 -15.76 12.53
N ALA A 78 -1.52 -16.71 13.45
CA ALA A 78 -2.23 -17.98 13.37
C ALA A 78 -3.71 -17.75 13.68
N SER A 79 -4.59 -18.27 12.81
CA SER A 79 -6.04 -18.29 13.06
C SER A 79 -6.41 -19.55 13.85
N LEU A 80 -7.34 -19.44 14.79
CA LEU A 80 -7.89 -20.58 15.52
C LEU A 80 -8.44 -21.64 14.54
N PHE A 81 -8.96 -21.20 13.40
CA PHE A 81 -9.56 -22.05 12.36
C PHE A 81 -8.52 -22.76 11.48
N GLU A 82 -7.23 -22.37 11.52
CA GLU A 82 -6.16 -23.01 10.73
C GLU A 82 -5.72 -24.39 11.22
N THR A 83 -6.09 -24.73 12.45
CA THR A 83 -5.43 -25.82 13.18
C THR A 83 -6.10 -27.19 12.98
N PHE A 84 -7.28 -27.24 12.34
CA PHE A 84 -8.12 -28.44 12.30
C PHE A 84 -8.53 -28.86 10.88
N PRO A 85 -8.66 -30.18 10.60
CA PRO A 85 -9.06 -30.68 9.30
C PRO A 85 -10.45 -30.21 8.85
N ASP A 86 -10.69 -30.27 7.53
CA ASP A 86 -12.04 -30.17 6.96
C ASP A 86 -12.92 -31.30 7.54
N ASP A 87 -14.16 -31.01 7.92
CA ASP A 87 -15.16 -31.93 8.50
C ASP A 87 -14.90 -32.44 9.95
N ASP A 88 -14.08 -31.74 10.74
CA ASP A 88 -13.83 -32.04 12.16
C ASP A 88 -14.66 -31.17 13.13
N ASP A 89 -15.31 -31.77 14.12
CA ASP A 89 -16.08 -31.06 15.16
C ASP A 89 -15.25 -30.72 16.42
N THR A 90 -13.94 -31.02 16.42
CA THR A 90 -13.05 -30.82 17.56
C THR A 90 -13.05 -29.40 18.15
N LEU A 91 -13.29 -28.36 17.34
CA LEU A 91 -13.36 -26.97 17.82
C LEU A 91 -14.70 -26.59 18.47
N VAL A 92 -15.76 -27.35 18.22
CA VAL A 92 -17.12 -27.03 18.70
C VAL A 92 -17.18 -26.86 20.22
N PRO A 93 -16.59 -27.76 21.05
CA PRO A 93 -16.61 -27.60 22.51
C PRO A 93 -15.92 -26.30 23.00
N LEU A 94 -14.86 -25.87 22.32
CA LEU A 94 -14.16 -24.63 22.67
C LEU A 94 -15.00 -23.40 22.34
N LEU A 95 -15.59 -23.35 21.13
CA LEU A 95 -16.47 -22.24 20.76
C LEU A 95 -17.75 -22.19 21.60
N GLN A 96 -18.30 -23.34 21.98
CA GLN A 96 -19.40 -23.42 22.95
C GLN A 96 -18.99 -22.78 24.29
N THR A 97 -17.77 -23.04 24.75
CA THR A 97 -17.25 -22.45 25.99
C THR A 97 -17.17 -20.92 25.90
N PHE A 98 -16.81 -20.36 24.73
CA PHE A 98 -16.83 -18.91 24.52
C PHE A 98 -18.24 -18.33 24.47
N MET A 99 -19.19 -19.03 23.83
CA MET A 99 -20.59 -18.62 23.80
C MET A 99 -21.24 -18.65 25.20
N ASP A 100 -20.96 -19.68 25.98
CA ASP A 100 -21.39 -19.78 27.38
C ASP A 100 -20.83 -18.62 28.23
N ALA A 101 -19.67 -18.08 27.85
CA ALA A 101 -19.05 -16.91 28.46
C ALA A 101 -19.49 -15.56 27.85
N GLY A 102 -20.50 -15.57 26.96
CA GLY A 102 -21.14 -14.37 26.42
C GLY A 102 -20.65 -13.91 25.05
N TRP A 103 -19.81 -14.68 24.35
CA TRP A 103 -19.48 -14.41 22.96
C TRP A 103 -20.65 -14.73 22.03
N HIS A 104 -20.85 -13.90 21.01
CA HIS A 104 -21.83 -14.17 19.97
C HIS A 104 -21.13 -14.46 18.63
N PRO A 105 -21.60 -15.42 17.80
CA PRO A 105 -20.98 -15.70 16.49
C PRO A 105 -20.85 -14.50 15.53
N ASN A 106 -21.74 -13.53 15.68
CA ASN A 106 -21.73 -12.25 14.94
C ASN A 106 -20.88 -11.15 15.59
N GLN A 107 -20.26 -11.43 16.75
CA GLN A 107 -19.34 -10.52 17.40
C GLN A 107 -17.98 -10.60 16.69
N ALA A 108 -17.57 -9.47 16.12
CA ALA A 108 -16.28 -9.40 15.48
C ALA A 108 -15.12 -9.37 16.49
N TRP A 109 -13.94 -9.74 16.03
CA TRP A 109 -12.68 -9.45 16.71
C TRP A 109 -11.76 -8.60 15.85
N GLU A 110 -10.92 -7.80 16.49
CA GLU A 110 -9.84 -7.07 15.81
C GLU A 110 -8.66 -8.03 15.57
N PRO A 111 -8.25 -8.25 14.32
CA PRO A 111 -7.06 -9.02 14.01
C PRO A 111 -5.81 -8.25 14.48
N ARG A 112 -4.72 -8.98 14.74
CA ARG A 112 -3.44 -8.36 15.09
C ARG A 112 -2.85 -7.55 13.94
N GLU A 113 -3.05 -8.02 12.71
CA GLU A 113 -2.56 -7.39 11.50
C GLU A 113 -3.74 -7.05 10.59
N GLY A 114 -3.93 -5.75 10.33
CA GLY A 114 -5.05 -5.22 9.57
C GLY A 114 -5.99 -4.39 10.44
N ASN A 115 -6.59 -3.36 9.85
CA ASN A 115 -7.46 -2.42 10.56
C ASN A 115 -8.94 -2.83 10.49
N TYR A 116 -9.23 -4.13 10.33
CA TYR A 116 -10.57 -4.57 9.94
C TYR A 116 -11.11 -5.69 10.85
N PRO A 117 -12.32 -5.53 11.40
CA PRO A 117 -12.97 -6.58 12.18
C PRO A 117 -13.13 -7.86 11.35
N LYS A 118 -12.94 -9.01 12.00
CA LYS A 118 -13.20 -10.35 11.44
C LYS A 118 -14.33 -11.05 12.18
N TRP A 119 -15.08 -11.88 11.46
CA TRP A 119 -16.16 -12.70 11.99
C TRP A 119 -15.90 -14.17 11.68
N ALA A 120 -16.47 -15.08 12.47
CA ALA A 120 -16.19 -16.52 12.34
C ALA A 120 -16.53 -17.05 10.94
N LEU A 121 -17.71 -16.70 10.41
CA LEU A 121 -18.15 -17.11 9.07
C LEU A 121 -17.44 -16.37 7.91
N GLN A 122 -16.50 -15.47 8.19
CA GLN A 122 -15.65 -14.85 7.17
C GLN A 122 -14.28 -15.52 7.05
N ASP A 123 -13.91 -16.39 7.99
CA ASP A 123 -12.69 -17.17 7.87
C ASP A 123 -12.95 -18.33 6.88
N PRO A 124 -12.19 -18.43 5.77
CA PRO A 124 -12.37 -19.50 4.79
C PRO A 124 -12.26 -20.90 5.39
N LEU A 125 -11.45 -21.07 6.44
CA LEU A 125 -11.25 -22.36 7.09
C LEU A 125 -12.41 -22.73 8.02
N CYS A 126 -13.04 -21.72 8.64
CA CYS A 126 -14.31 -21.93 9.32
C CYS A 126 -15.41 -22.35 8.33
N VAL A 127 -15.47 -21.72 7.16
CA VAL A 127 -16.45 -22.03 6.09
C VAL A 127 -16.26 -23.43 5.52
N ARG A 128 -15.01 -23.89 5.38
CA ARG A 128 -14.70 -25.25 4.91
C ARG A 128 -15.06 -26.33 5.93
N ASN A 129 -15.00 -26.01 7.22
CA ASN A 129 -15.38 -26.92 8.29
C ASN A 129 -16.91 -26.96 8.47
N LYS A 130 -17.58 -27.91 7.80
CA LYS A 130 -19.06 -28.00 7.79
C LYS A 130 -19.67 -28.17 9.19
N PRO A 131 -19.16 -29.07 10.08
CA PRO A 131 -19.68 -29.17 11.45
C PRO A 131 -19.62 -27.83 12.20
N LEU A 132 -18.48 -27.13 12.10
CA LEU A 132 -18.27 -25.87 12.78
C LEU A 132 -19.19 -24.75 12.26
N ALA A 133 -19.27 -24.60 10.94
CA ALA A 133 -20.15 -23.60 10.34
C ALA A 133 -21.63 -23.89 10.66
N LYS A 134 -22.08 -25.15 10.59
CA LYS A 134 -23.44 -25.54 10.98
C LYS A 134 -23.72 -25.24 12.45
N PHE A 135 -22.75 -25.51 13.32
CA PHE A 135 -22.83 -25.17 14.73
C PHE A 135 -23.01 -23.66 14.92
N LEU A 136 -22.16 -22.83 14.33
CA LEU A 136 -22.26 -21.37 14.42
C LEU A 136 -23.61 -20.84 13.90
N LEU A 137 -24.07 -21.34 12.75
CA LEU A 137 -25.38 -20.98 12.17
C LEU A 137 -26.52 -21.35 13.11
N SER A 138 -26.46 -22.53 13.76
CA SER A 138 -27.48 -22.96 14.74
C SER A 138 -27.52 -22.07 16.01
N TYR A 139 -26.45 -21.32 16.28
CA TYR A 139 -26.35 -20.33 17.36
C TYR A 139 -26.53 -18.88 16.87
N GLY A 140 -27.14 -18.70 15.70
CA GLY A 140 -27.52 -17.37 15.21
C GLY A 140 -26.42 -16.61 14.48
N ALA A 141 -25.38 -17.29 13.99
CA ALA A 141 -24.47 -16.68 13.03
C ALA A 141 -25.24 -16.27 11.77
N ASP A 142 -25.09 -15.01 11.36
CA ASP A 142 -25.78 -14.45 10.20
C ASP A 142 -24.83 -14.50 8.99
N PRO A 143 -25.14 -15.32 7.96
CA PRO A 143 -24.29 -15.47 6.78
C PRO A 143 -24.24 -14.22 5.90
N ASN A 144 -25.08 -13.21 6.17
CA ASN A 144 -25.10 -11.94 5.46
C ASN A 144 -24.24 -10.87 6.14
N ILE A 145 -23.62 -11.18 7.29
CA ILE A 145 -22.68 -10.27 7.95
C ILE A 145 -21.33 -10.38 7.25
N GLY A 146 -21.02 -9.33 6.51
CA GLY A 146 -19.78 -9.20 5.78
C GLY A 146 -19.17 -7.83 5.98
N PRO A 147 -17.90 -7.70 5.59
CA PRO A 147 -17.31 -6.39 5.42
C PRO A 147 -18.09 -5.72 4.26
N GLY A 148 -18.70 -4.54 4.44
CA GLY A 148 -19.50 -3.82 3.42
C GLY A 148 -18.73 -3.30 2.19
N TRP A 149 -17.69 -4.00 1.76
CA TRP A 149 -16.57 -3.46 0.99
C TRP A 149 -16.89 -3.17 -0.47
N TYR A 150 -18.00 -3.65 -1.01
CA TYR A 150 -18.43 -3.29 -2.37
C TYR A 150 -18.82 -1.81 -2.49
N HIS A 151 -19.08 -1.11 -1.38
CA HIS A 151 -19.41 0.32 -1.37
C HIS A 151 -18.25 1.23 -0.91
N ILE A 152 -17.09 0.68 -0.52
CA ILE A 152 -15.98 1.44 0.07
C ILE A 152 -14.96 2.01 -0.95
N PRO A 153 -14.76 1.50 -2.18
CA PRO A 153 -13.87 2.16 -3.15
C PRO A 153 -14.21 3.65 -3.33
N THR A 154 -15.50 3.99 -3.30
CA THR A 154 -16.01 5.36 -3.39
C THR A 154 -15.70 6.21 -2.15
N LEU A 155 -15.51 5.61 -0.97
CA LEU A 155 -15.18 6.30 0.27
C LEU A 155 -13.67 6.46 0.49
N LYS A 156 -12.87 5.47 0.06
CA LYS A 156 -11.41 5.51 0.15
C LYS A 156 -10.80 6.55 -0.79
N GLU A 157 -11.44 6.81 -1.92
CA GLU A 157 -11.11 7.92 -2.83
C GLU A 157 -11.54 9.29 -2.27
N GLN A 158 -12.53 9.34 -1.38
CA GLN A 158 -13.07 10.58 -0.83
C GLN A 158 -12.34 11.04 0.44
N GLU A 159 -11.90 10.13 1.33
CA GLU A 159 -11.18 10.49 2.55
C GLU A 159 -10.06 9.48 2.91
N PRO A 160 -8.83 9.66 2.40
CA PRO A 160 -7.72 8.72 2.61
C PRO A 160 -7.20 8.62 4.06
N ASN A 161 -7.69 9.46 4.98
CA ASN A 161 -7.15 9.62 6.33
C ASN A 161 -8.14 9.28 7.48
N VAL A 162 -9.30 8.69 7.20
CA VAL A 162 -10.23 8.30 8.26
C VAL A 162 -9.77 6.97 8.88
N TRP A 163 -9.18 7.07 10.07
CA TRP A 163 -9.17 5.96 11.02
C TRP A 163 -10.61 5.66 11.41
N TYR A 164 -11.18 4.56 10.93
CA TYR A 164 -12.52 4.15 11.32
C TYR A 164 -12.51 3.85 12.83
N PRO A 165 -13.27 4.59 13.67
CA PRO A 165 -13.49 4.16 15.04
C PRO A 165 -14.25 2.83 15.03
N VAL A 166 -14.10 2.10 16.15
CA VAL A 166 -14.41 0.69 16.48
C VAL A 166 -15.84 0.19 16.16
N GLU A 167 -16.68 1.00 15.53
CA GLU A 167 -18.05 0.65 15.16
C GLU A 167 -18.23 0.77 13.65
N VAL A 168 -17.62 -0.14 12.88
CA VAL A 168 -18.01 -0.33 11.48
C VAL A 168 -19.48 -0.78 11.48
N PRO A 169 -20.41 -0.03 10.87
CA PRO A 169 -21.82 -0.39 10.88
C PRO A 169 -22.02 -1.80 10.33
N PHE A 170 -22.82 -2.60 11.02
CA PHE A 170 -23.25 -3.91 10.56
C PHE A 170 -23.86 -3.79 9.17
N HIS A 171 -23.16 -4.29 8.15
CA HIS A 171 -23.74 -4.43 6.81
C HIS A 171 -24.28 -5.85 6.66
N ARG A 172 -25.59 -6.02 6.86
CA ARG A 172 -26.35 -7.25 6.55
C ARG A 172 -26.47 -7.56 5.05
N HIS A 173 -25.69 -6.89 4.20
CA HIS A 173 -25.59 -7.15 2.76
C HIS A 173 -24.17 -7.62 2.40
N GLY A 174 -23.43 -8.07 3.40
CA GLY A 174 -22.10 -8.58 3.24
C GLY A 174 -22.14 -9.97 2.63
N ILE A 175 -22.22 -10.03 1.30
CA ILE A 175 -22.24 -11.25 0.48
C ILE A 175 -20.92 -12.07 0.52
N TRP A 176 -20.05 -11.81 1.50
CA TRP A 176 -18.71 -12.37 1.59
C TRP A 176 -18.71 -13.87 1.89
N THR A 177 -19.48 -14.31 2.89
CA THR A 177 -19.56 -15.73 3.28
C THR A 177 -20.12 -16.59 2.14
N PHE A 178 -21.11 -16.09 1.40
CA PHE A 178 -21.60 -16.71 0.18
C PHE A 178 -20.54 -16.76 -0.92
N GLY A 179 -19.78 -15.67 -1.08
CA GLY A 179 -18.62 -15.63 -1.97
C GLY A 179 -17.58 -16.70 -1.65
N LEU A 180 -17.25 -16.88 -0.38
CA LEU A 180 -16.34 -17.94 0.08
C LEU A 180 -16.90 -19.34 -0.17
N ALA A 181 -18.20 -19.56 0.02
CA ALA A 181 -18.83 -20.84 -0.29
C ALA A 181 -18.74 -21.20 -1.78
N ILE A 182 -18.85 -20.19 -2.66
CA ILE A 182 -18.65 -20.34 -4.11
C ILE A 182 -17.18 -20.63 -4.42
N GLU A 183 -16.25 -19.87 -3.84
CA GLU A 183 -14.81 -20.00 -4.08
C GLU A 183 -14.20 -21.29 -3.50
N THR A 184 -14.87 -21.91 -2.54
CA THR A 184 -14.53 -23.23 -1.99
C THR A 184 -15.26 -24.39 -2.69
N TRP A 185 -16.06 -24.08 -3.73
CA TRP A 185 -16.78 -25.02 -4.61
C TRP A 185 -17.66 -26.03 -3.88
N ASN A 186 -18.30 -25.61 -2.78
CA ASN A 186 -19.16 -26.47 -1.98
C ASN A 186 -20.65 -26.09 -2.11
N PRO A 187 -21.41 -26.66 -3.08
CA PRO A 187 -22.79 -26.26 -3.34
C PRO A 187 -23.74 -26.60 -2.18
N ARG A 188 -23.47 -27.70 -1.47
CA ARG A 188 -24.25 -28.08 -0.28
C ARG A 188 -24.10 -27.08 0.85
N PHE A 189 -22.90 -26.52 1.03
CA PHE A 189 -22.66 -25.49 2.02
C PHE A 189 -23.28 -24.16 1.62
N PHE A 190 -23.24 -23.81 0.33
CA PHE A 190 -23.96 -22.66 -0.20
C PHE A 190 -25.46 -22.73 0.12
N GLU A 191 -26.09 -23.88 -0.12
CA GLU A 191 -27.50 -24.12 0.26
C GLU A 191 -27.72 -24.05 1.77
N LEU A 192 -26.80 -24.59 2.57
CA LEU A 192 -26.87 -24.44 4.02
C LEU A 192 -26.91 -22.96 4.42
N LEU A 193 -26.02 -22.12 3.90
CA LEU A 193 -26.03 -20.68 4.18
C LEU A 193 -27.36 -20.02 3.77
N ARG A 194 -27.91 -20.40 2.61
CA ARG A 194 -29.22 -19.89 2.15
C ARG A 194 -30.34 -20.22 3.12
N THR A 195 -30.32 -21.38 3.77
CA THR A 195 -31.34 -21.73 4.77
C THR A 195 -31.31 -20.86 6.03
N TYR A 196 -30.20 -20.17 6.29
CA TYR A 196 -30.01 -19.27 7.44
C TYR A 196 -29.95 -17.78 7.03
N SER A 197 -30.13 -17.44 5.76
CA SER A 197 -30.17 -16.04 5.28
C SER A 197 -31.58 -15.47 5.23
N ASP A 198 -31.74 -14.23 5.71
CA ASP A 198 -32.95 -13.40 5.60
C ASP A 198 -32.48 -11.95 5.32
N PRO A 199 -32.83 -11.27 4.18
CA PRO A 199 -33.92 -11.51 3.21
C PRO A 199 -33.51 -12.28 1.94
N VAL A 200 -34.38 -12.27 0.90
CA VAL A 200 -34.19 -12.95 -0.41
C VAL A 200 -32.85 -12.58 -1.04
N LEU A 201 -31.90 -13.51 -0.96
CA LEU A 201 -30.61 -13.43 -1.62
C LEU A 201 -30.79 -13.55 -3.14
N ARG A 202 -30.35 -12.52 -3.87
CA ARG A 202 -30.18 -12.60 -5.33
C ARG A 202 -28.82 -13.21 -5.63
N VAL A 203 -28.82 -14.41 -6.20
CA VAL A 203 -27.59 -15.17 -6.45
C VAL A 203 -26.71 -14.43 -7.47
N SER A 204 -27.29 -13.72 -8.45
CA SER A 204 -26.51 -12.91 -9.40
C SER A 204 -25.74 -11.75 -8.75
N GLU A 205 -26.18 -11.23 -7.61
CA GLU A 205 -25.44 -10.18 -6.89
C GLU A 205 -24.14 -10.71 -6.28
N LEU A 206 -24.02 -12.03 -6.12
CA LEU A 206 -22.80 -12.68 -5.64
C LEU A 206 -21.68 -12.75 -6.68
N MET A 207 -21.99 -12.46 -7.94
CA MET A 207 -21.10 -12.66 -9.09
C MET A 207 -20.62 -14.12 -9.21
N PRO A 208 -21.52 -15.11 -9.16
CA PRO A 208 -21.16 -16.50 -8.86
C PRO A 208 -20.24 -17.13 -9.90
N LEU A 209 -20.56 -16.98 -11.19
CA LEU A 209 -19.75 -17.55 -12.28
C LEU A 209 -18.38 -16.87 -12.41
N LEU A 210 -18.28 -15.59 -12.04
CA LEU A 210 -17.02 -14.84 -12.03
C LEU A 210 -16.14 -15.26 -10.85
N ARG A 211 -16.73 -15.51 -9.67
CA ARG A 211 -16.02 -16.03 -8.49
C ARG A 211 -15.47 -17.44 -8.69
N ILE A 212 -16.12 -18.27 -9.50
CA ILE A 212 -15.61 -19.61 -9.85
C ILE A 212 -14.28 -19.55 -10.60
N VAL A 213 -14.00 -18.48 -11.36
CA VAL A 213 -12.69 -18.24 -11.99
C VAL A 213 -11.62 -17.87 -10.96
N ARG A 214 -12.03 -17.21 -9.86
CA ARG A 214 -11.14 -16.73 -8.80
C ARG A 214 -10.86 -17.84 -7.80
N ASP A 215 -9.81 -18.62 -8.04
CA ASP A 215 -9.35 -19.63 -7.08
C ASP A 215 -8.69 -18.96 -5.85
N MET A 216 -9.36 -19.03 -4.69
CA MET A 216 -8.83 -18.52 -3.42
C MET A 216 -7.65 -19.35 -2.88
N ALA A 217 -7.53 -20.62 -3.25
CA ALA A 217 -6.40 -21.44 -2.80
C ALA A 217 -5.05 -20.88 -3.31
N VAL A 218 -5.08 -20.19 -4.45
CA VAL A 218 -3.92 -19.48 -5.03
C VAL A 218 -3.61 -18.19 -4.27
N LEU A 219 -4.64 -17.46 -3.84
CA LEU A 219 -4.49 -16.18 -3.12
C LEU A 219 -3.96 -16.38 -1.69
N SER A 220 -4.28 -17.51 -1.03
CA SER A 220 -3.74 -17.83 0.30
C SER A 220 -2.34 -18.42 0.26
N ALA A 221 -1.96 -19.15 -0.80
CA ALA A 221 -0.65 -19.78 -0.93
C ALA A 221 0.43 -18.83 -1.50
N VAL A 222 0.03 -17.83 -2.27
CA VAL A 222 0.95 -16.90 -2.93
C VAL A 222 0.92 -15.56 -2.18
N GLY A 223 1.84 -15.39 -1.23
CA GLY A 223 2.28 -14.04 -0.87
C GLY A 223 2.60 -13.30 -2.17
N GLN A 224 2.02 -12.11 -2.36
CA GLN A 224 1.78 -11.34 -3.60
C GLN A 224 2.98 -11.06 -4.55
N HIS A 225 3.91 -11.99 -4.75
CA HIS A 225 5.25 -11.70 -5.28
C HIS A 225 5.81 -12.69 -6.31
N SER A 226 5.03 -13.55 -6.95
CA SER A 226 5.54 -14.29 -8.12
C SER A 226 4.67 -14.11 -9.36
N GLY A 227 5.32 -13.83 -10.49
CA GLY A 227 4.74 -13.84 -11.84
C GLY A 227 4.37 -15.25 -12.34
N ASP A 228 4.13 -16.19 -11.42
CA ASP A 228 3.81 -17.59 -11.70
C ASP A 228 2.31 -17.91 -11.48
N ALA A 229 1.45 -16.88 -11.39
CA ALA A 229 0.01 -17.04 -11.15
C ALA A 229 -0.69 -17.93 -12.20
N GLU A 230 -0.15 -18.04 -13.42
CA GLU A 230 -0.65 -18.92 -14.48
C GLU A 230 -0.59 -20.41 -14.13
N ARG A 231 0.17 -20.82 -13.09
CA ARG A 231 0.40 -22.24 -12.77
C ARG A 231 -0.56 -22.85 -11.74
N TRP A 232 -1.51 -22.07 -11.20
CA TRP A 232 -2.24 -22.47 -10.00
C TRP A 232 -3.76 -22.50 -10.13
N VAL A 233 -4.33 -22.36 -11.33
CA VAL A 233 -5.79 -22.53 -11.50
C VAL A 233 -6.14 -24.01 -11.27
N SER A 234 -6.94 -24.29 -10.24
CA SER A 234 -7.43 -25.64 -10.01
C SER A 234 -8.26 -26.13 -11.22
N PRO A 235 -8.11 -27.40 -11.63
CA PRO A 235 -8.82 -27.95 -12.78
C PRO A 235 -10.32 -27.68 -12.71
N PHE A 236 -10.93 -27.26 -13.83
CA PHE A 236 -12.36 -26.96 -13.87
C PHE A 236 -13.24 -28.16 -13.47
N SER A 237 -12.75 -29.39 -13.64
CA SER A 237 -13.43 -30.60 -13.18
C SER A 237 -13.78 -30.60 -11.68
N LEU A 238 -13.00 -29.93 -10.84
CA LEU A 238 -13.27 -29.78 -9.40
C LEU A 238 -14.29 -28.68 -9.09
N ARG A 239 -14.53 -27.77 -10.05
CA ARG A 239 -15.37 -26.58 -9.90
C ARG A 239 -16.72 -26.70 -10.62
N ARG A 240 -16.82 -27.66 -11.54
CA ARG A 240 -17.99 -27.85 -12.42
C ARG A 240 -19.29 -28.01 -11.63
N GLU A 241 -19.30 -28.79 -10.55
CA GLU A 241 -20.52 -28.99 -9.75
C GLU A 241 -21.05 -27.66 -9.19
N MET A 242 -20.15 -26.80 -8.70
CA MET A 242 -20.52 -25.46 -8.24
C MET A 242 -21.02 -24.60 -9.41
N ALA A 243 -20.37 -24.63 -10.57
CA ALA A 243 -20.78 -23.84 -11.74
C ALA A 243 -22.18 -24.23 -12.25
N GLU A 244 -22.45 -25.54 -12.34
CA GLU A 244 -23.76 -26.06 -12.71
C GLU A 244 -24.82 -25.70 -11.67
N HIS A 245 -24.48 -25.76 -10.38
CA HIS A 245 -25.38 -25.35 -9.32
C HIS A 245 -25.70 -23.84 -9.39
N MET A 246 -24.70 -22.98 -9.62
CA MET A 246 -24.91 -21.54 -9.75
C MET A 246 -25.77 -21.17 -10.95
N LEU A 247 -25.59 -21.85 -12.09
CA LEU A 247 -26.39 -21.62 -13.29
C LEU A 247 -27.81 -22.22 -13.19
N SER A 248 -28.10 -23.02 -12.15
CA SER A 248 -29.44 -23.55 -11.91
C SER A 248 -30.42 -22.53 -11.30
N PHE A 249 -29.93 -21.37 -10.88
CA PHE A 249 -30.77 -20.29 -10.36
C PHE A 249 -31.27 -19.39 -11.49
N ASP A 250 -32.57 -19.11 -11.49
CA ASP A 250 -33.24 -18.32 -12.54
C ASP A 250 -32.72 -16.89 -12.68
N ASP A 251 -32.07 -16.35 -11.64
CA ASP A 251 -31.54 -14.99 -11.62
C ASP A 251 -30.04 -14.90 -11.98
N VAL A 252 -29.41 -16.01 -12.40
CA VAL A 252 -27.99 -16.05 -12.82
C VAL A 252 -27.90 -16.20 -14.34
N ASP A 253 -27.38 -15.17 -15.00
CA ASP A 253 -27.08 -15.18 -16.44
C ASP A 253 -25.61 -15.57 -16.67
N VAL A 254 -25.33 -16.33 -17.74
CA VAL A 254 -23.97 -16.70 -18.15
C VAL A 254 -23.17 -15.47 -18.63
N ASP A 255 -23.87 -14.47 -19.16
CA ASP A 255 -23.31 -13.22 -19.69
C ASP A 255 -23.39 -12.05 -18.71
N ASP A 256 -23.65 -12.33 -17.43
CA ASP A 256 -23.73 -11.32 -16.37
C ASP A 256 -22.44 -10.48 -16.32
N VAL A 257 -22.59 -9.18 -16.58
CA VAL A 257 -21.51 -8.19 -16.49
C VAL A 257 -21.39 -7.68 -15.06
N LYS A 258 -20.20 -7.81 -14.47
CA LYS A 258 -19.94 -7.36 -13.10
C LYS A 258 -18.57 -6.67 -12.99
N TRP A 259 -18.46 -5.76 -12.01
CA TRP A 259 -17.21 -5.05 -11.74
C TRP A 259 -16.17 -5.96 -11.06
N ALA A 260 -15.01 -6.17 -11.68
CA ALA A 260 -13.95 -7.05 -11.22
C ALA A 260 -12.71 -6.31 -10.68
N GLY A 261 -12.88 -5.11 -10.11
CA GLY A 261 -11.79 -4.32 -9.54
C GLY A 261 -10.99 -3.58 -10.61
N GLU A 262 -9.65 -3.67 -10.57
CA GLU A 262 -8.75 -2.98 -11.51
C GLU A 262 -8.96 -3.37 -12.99
N ARG A 263 -9.61 -4.51 -13.25
CA ARG A 263 -9.92 -5.00 -14.60
C ARG A 263 -11.21 -4.41 -15.19
N GLY A 264 -11.91 -3.57 -14.43
CA GLY A 264 -13.18 -2.98 -14.85
C GLY A 264 -14.32 -3.99 -14.90
N GLU A 265 -15.28 -3.74 -15.78
CA GLU A 265 -16.40 -4.65 -16.06
C GLU A 265 -15.91 -5.92 -16.75
N GLN A 266 -16.43 -7.07 -16.32
CA GLN A 266 -16.06 -8.40 -16.81
C GLN A 266 -17.28 -9.31 -16.85
N THR A 267 -17.34 -10.23 -17.81
CA THR A 267 -18.18 -11.44 -17.73
C THR A 267 -17.35 -12.60 -17.18
N ALA A 268 -17.98 -13.72 -16.87
CA ALA A 268 -17.26 -14.94 -16.51
C ALA A 268 -16.33 -15.40 -17.65
N LEU A 269 -16.77 -15.25 -18.91
CA LEU A 269 -16.02 -15.62 -20.11
C LEU A 269 -14.79 -14.74 -20.33
N THR A 270 -14.92 -13.42 -20.22
CA THR A 270 -13.78 -12.51 -20.40
C THR A 270 -12.70 -12.77 -19.35
N LEU A 271 -13.10 -13.01 -18.09
CA LEU A 271 -12.16 -13.30 -17.02
C LEU A 271 -11.48 -14.67 -17.23
N ALA A 272 -12.22 -15.71 -17.62
CA ALA A 272 -11.67 -17.03 -17.88
C ALA A 272 -10.65 -17.03 -19.04
N CYS A 273 -10.93 -16.29 -20.12
CA CYS A 273 -9.99 -16.05 -21.20
C CYS A 273 -8.74 -15.31 -20.71
N ALA A 274 -8.91 -14.31 -19.84
CA ALA A 274 -7.80 -13.53 -19.29
C ALA A 274 -6.89 -14.34 -18.36
N THR A 275 -7.42 -15.37 -17.68
CA THR A 275 -6.66 -16.27 -16.79
C THR A 275 -6.18 -17.54 -17.48
N GLY A 276 -6.56 -17.77 -18.75
CA GLY A 276 -6.21 -18.98 -19.49
C GLY A 276 -6.91 -20.25 -19.02
N ASP A 277 -8.08 -20.12 -18.37
CA ASP A 277 -8.88 -21.24 -17.84
C ASP A 277 -9.75 -21.85 -18.96
N TRP A 278 -9.09 -22.46 -19.94
CA TRP A 278 -9.72 -22.85 -21.21
C TRP A 278 -10.77 -23.96 -21.07
N ASP A 279 -10.67 -24.83 -20.06
CA ASP A 279 -11.69 -25.84 -19.78
C ASP A 279 -12.98 -25.18 -19.29
N TYR A 280 -12.87 -24.08 -18.54
CA TYR A 280 -14.02 -23.30 -18.12
C TYR A 280 -14.56 -22.42 -19.26
N VAL A 281 -13.69 -21.88 -20.12
CA VAL A 281 -14.11 -21.19 -21.36
C VAL A 281 -14.95 -22.10 -22.25
N GLU A 282 -14.50 -23.33 -22.51
CA GLU A 282 -15.26 -24.31 -23.29
C GLU A 282 -16.64 -24.57 -22.66
N TRP A 283 -16.69 -24.78 -21.34
CA TRP A 283 -17.95 -24.97 -20.63
C TRP A 283 -18.88 -23.75 -20.70
N LEU A 284 -18.36 -22.52 -20.54
CA LEU A 284 -19.16 -21.30 -20.64
C LEU A 284 -19.78 -21.14 -22.03
N LEU A 285 -19.00 -21.43 -23.09
CA LEU A 285 -19.50 -21.41 -24.47
C LEU A 285 -20.59 -22.47 -24.69
N ASP A 286 -20.40 -23.69 -24.16
CA ASP A 286 -21.43 -24.75 -24.19
C ASP A 286 -22.72 -24.35 -23.45
N LYS A 287 -22.62 -23.42 -22.48
CA LYS A 287 -23.76 -22.82 -21.76
C LYS A 287 -24.33 -21.58 -22.45
N GLY A 288 -23.81 -21.21 -23.62
CA GLY A 288 -24.33 -20.11 -24.44
C GLY A 288 -23.73 -18.74 -24.13
N ALA A 289 -22.58 -18.66 -23.44
CA ALA A 289 -21.89 -17.39 -23.21
C ALA A 289 -21.56 -16.71 -24.54
N ASP A 290 -21.89 -15.43 -24.67
CA ASP A 290 -21.62 -14.63 -25.86
C ASP A 290 -20.25 -13.95 -25.77
N PRO A 291 -19.27 -14.35 -26.61
CA PRO A 291 -17.95 -13.74 -26.64
C PRO A 291 -17.93 -12.28 -27.10
N SER A 292 -19.03 -11.78 -27.67
CA SER A 292 -19.17 -10.41 -28.17
C SER A 292 -19.54 -9.41 -27.06
N VAL A 293 -19.98 -9.89 -25.89
CA VAL A 293 -20.28 -9.05 -24.73
C VAL A 293 -19.03 -8.26 -24.30
N LEU A 294 -19.24 -7.04 -23.80
CA LEU A 294 -18.19 -6.07 -23.49
C LEU A 294 -17.28 -5.81 -24.70
N ASP A 295 -17.88 -5.48 -25.85
CA ASP A 295 -17.15 -5.12 -27.06
C ASP A 295 -16.12 -6.18 -27.51
N GLY A 296 -16.43 -7.45 -27.29
CA GLY A 296 -15.57 -8.55 -27.70
C GLY A 296 -14.24 -8.64 -26.96
N ILE A 297 -14.13 -8.12 -25.73
CA ILE A 297 -12.90 -8.18 -24.92
C ILE A 297 -12.36 -9.61 -24.79
N ALA A 298 -13.22 -10.63 -24.80
CA ALA A 298 -12.80 -12.04 -24.76
C ALA A 298 -11.81 -12.40 -25.88
N PHE A 299 -11.95 -11.80 -27.07
CA PHE A 299 -11.06 -12.02 -28.22
C PHE A 299 -9.68 -11.36 -28.07
N ALA A 300 -9.47 -10.47 -27.10
CA ALA A 300 -8.20 -9.80 -26.91
C ALA A 300 -7.11 -10.72 -26.32
N HIS A 301 -7.50 -11.85 -25.71
CA HIS A 301 -6.59 -12.74 -24.99
C HIS A 301 -5.96 -13.81 -25.90
N ASP A 302 -6.76 -14.75 -26.43
CA ASP A 302 -6.32 -15.70 -27.46
C ASP A 302 -7.46 -15.93 -28.46
N PRO A 303 -7.54 -15.11 -29.52
CA PRO A 303 -8.66 -15.17 -30.45
C PRO A 303 -8.68 -16.48 -31.23
N LYS A 304 -7.52 -17.10 -31.48
CA LYS A 304 -7.45 -18.36 -32.25
C LYS A 304 -8.07 -19.50 -31.45
N ARG A 305 -7.67 -19.62 -30.19
CA ARG A 305 -8.17 -20.67 -29.30
C ARG A 305 -9.64 -20.49 -28.97
N LEU A 306 -10.07 -19.24 -28.74
CA LEU A 306 -11.48 -18.94 -28.51
C LEU A 306 -12.34 -19.30 -29.73
N LEU A 307 -11.92 -18.95 -30.95
CA LEU A 307 -12.62 -19.33 -32.18
C LEU A 307 -12.67 -20.86 -32.39
N GLU A 308 -11.59 -21.58 -32.06
CA GLU A 308 -11.57 -23.04 -32.09
C GLU A 308 -12.64 -23.63 -31.14
N LEU A 309 -12.71 -23.14 -29.90
CA LEU A 309 -13.69 -23.60 -28.92
C LEU A 309 -15.12 -23.24 -29.32
N MET A 310 -15.36 -22.03 -29.83
CA MET A 310 -16.66 -21.63 -30.38
C MET A 310 -17.12 -22.57 -31.50
N SER A 311 -16.20 -22.96 -32.39
CA SER A 311 -16.50 -23.89 -33.49
C SER A 311 -16.87 -25.31 -33.01
N ARG A 312 -16.43 -25.68 -31.81
CA ARG A 312 -16.73 -26.98 -31.17
C ARG A 312 -18.03 -26.92 -30.36
N ALA A 313 -18.28 -25.82 -29.65
CA ALA A 313 -19.48 -25.59 -28.86
C ALA A 313 -20.74 -25.38 -29.72
N GLY A 314 -20.59 -24.95 -30.98
CA GLY A 314 -21.70 -24.71 -31.91
C GLY A 314 -21.50 -25.33 -33.30
N ALA A 315 -22.28 -26.37 -33.63
CA ALA A 315 -22.43 -26.91 -34.98
C ALA A 315 -23.33 -26.05 -35.91
N SER A 316 -23.23 -24.72 -35.83
CA SER A 316 -24.00 -23.80 -36.67
C SER A 316 -23.19 -22.58 -37.12
N ASP A 317 -22.96 -22.55 -38.44
CA ASP A 317 -22.52 -21.43 -39.29
C ASP A 317 -21.36 -20.56 -38.78
N THR A 318 -20.15 -21.15 -38.82
CA THR A 318 -18.87 -20.45 -38.65
C THR A 318 -18.67 -19.25 -39.59
N GLY A 319 -19.48 -19.14 -40.65
CA GLY A 319 -19.45 -18.03 -41.62
C GLY A 319 -19.86 -16.67 -41.06
N GLN A 320 -20.70 -16.61 -40.02
CA GLN A 320 -21.08 -15.32 -39.41
C GLN A 320 -20.04 -14.79 -38.40
N PHE A 321 -19.28 -15.67 -37.75
CA PHE A 321 -18.33 -15.26 -36.70
C PHE A 321 -16.98 -14.79 -37.25
N GLU A 322 -16.51 -15.34 -38.37
CA GLU A 322 -15.35 -14.75 -39.09
C GLU A 322 -15.63 -13.31 -39.52
N ASP A 323 -16.89 -12.97 -39.84
CA ASP A 323 -17.34 -11.63 -40.21
C ASP A 323 -17.66 -10.72 -39.01
N VAL A 324 -17.68 -11.21 -37.76
CA VAL A 324 -17.75 -10.39 -36.53
C VAL A 324 -16.34 -10.17 -35.94
N ALA A 325 -15.48 -11.19 -36.01
CA ALA A 325 -14.08 -11.09 -35.61
C ALA A 325 -13.24 -10.28 -36.62
N ARG A 326 -13.56 -10.31 -37.93
CA ARG A 326 -12.86 -9.50 -38.94
C ARG A 326 -13.01 -8.01 -38.72
N PRO A 327 -14.21 -7.43 -38.54
CA PRO A 327 -14.36 -6.02 -38.22
C PRO A 327 -13.67 -5.66 -36.92
N TYR A 328 -13.57 -6.52 -35.92
CA TYR A 328 -12.80 -6.23 -34.70
C TYR A 328 -11.29 -6.33 -34.92
N GLN A 329 -10.77 -7.37 -35.56
CA GLN A 329 -9.35 -7.44 -35.91
C GLN A 329 -8.96 -6.33 -36.88
N ILE A 330 -9.82 -5.97 -37.83
CA ILE A 330 -9.60 -4.88 -38.78
C ILE A 330 -9.84 -3.52 -38.13
N LYS A 331 -10.82 -3.33 -37.24
CA LYS A 331 -11.06 -2.05 -36.52
C LYS A 331 -10.03 -1.85 -35.44
N LEU A 332 -9.66 -2.88 -34.67
CA LEU A 332 -8.56 -2.84 -33.70
C LEU A 332 -7.23 -2.65 -34.42
N LYS A 333 -6.96 -3.34 -35.53
CA LYS A 333 -5.74 -3.13 -36.34
C LYS A 333 -5.76 -1.79 -37.07
N LYS A 334 -6.90 -1.31 -37.57
CA LYS A 334 -7.03 -0.01 -38.25
C LYS A 334 -7.10 1.15 -37.25
N GLN A 335 -7.58 0.95 -36.03
CA GLN A 335 -7.46 1.88 -34.91
C GLN A 335 -6.03 1.86 -34.38
N LEU A 336 -5.41 0.70 -34.17
CA LEU A 336 -3.98 0.60 -33.82
C LEU A 336 -3.12 1.25 -34.92
N ASP A 337 -3.41 1.04 -36.21
CA ASP A 337 -2.66 1.62 -37.33
C ASP A 337 -3.01 3.11 -37.56
N GLN A 338 -4.22 3.58 -37.22
CA GLN A 338 -4.61 5.02 -37.26
C GLN A 338 -4.16 5.80 -36.01
N PHE A 339 -3.97 5.12 -34.87
CA PHE A 339 -3.50 5.68 -33.60
C PHE A 339 -2.06 5.27 -33.28
N CYS A 340 -1.32 4.69 -34.23
CA CYS A 340 0.13 4.54 -34.14
C CYS A 340 0.76 5.93 -34.20
N VAL A 341 0.74 6.60 -33.06
CA VAL A 341 1.59 7.75 -32.78
C VAL A 341 3.01 7.28 -33.13
N PRO A 342 3.71 7.95 -34.07
CA PRO A 342 5.11 7.65 -34.36
C PRO A 342 5.87 7.47 -33.05
N TYR A 343 6.69 6.43 -32.96
CA TYR A 343 7.30 6.04 -31.70
C TYR A 343 8.07 7.19 -31.04
N GLU A 344 8.61 8.10 -31.85
CA GLU A 344 9.24 9.35 -31.42
C GLU A 344 8.27 10.29 -30.68
N ILE A 345 7.05 10.46 -31.19
CA ILE A 345 6.01 11.26 -30.54
C ILE A 345 5.54 10.57 -29.25
N PHE A 346 5.39 9.24 -29.27
CA PHE A 346 5.09 8.47 -28.06
C PHE A 346 6.14 8.72 -26.97
N LEU A 347 7.42 8.65 -27.32
CA LEU A 347 8.52 8.93 -26.38
C LEU A 347 8.51 10.38 -25.89
N ASN A 348 8.14 11.36 -26.73
CA ASN A 348 7.99 12.75 -26.27
C ASN A 348 6.86 12.89 -25.24
N ILE A 349 5.76 12.14 -25.42
CA ILE A 349 4.67 12.09 -24.44
C ILE A 349 5.17 11.47 -23.13
N ILE A 350 5.88 10.34 -23.18
CA ILE A 350 6.48 9.73 -21.98
C ILE A 350 7.45 10.69 -21.30
N GLU A 351 8.30 11.40 -22.05
CA GLU A 351 9.21 12.38 -21.46
C GLU A 351 8.45 13.50 -20.75
N PHE A 352 7.39 14.00 -21.37
CA PHE A 352 6.52 15.01 -20.77
C PHE A 352 5.89 14.50 -19.46
N LEU A 353 5.31 13.29 -19.47
CA LEU A 353 4.72 12.69 -18.27
C LEU A 353 5.75 12.50 -17.16
N VAL A 354 6.95 12.01 -17.48
CA VAL A 354 8.03 11.88 -16.48
C VAL A 354 8.42 13.25 -15.91
N ARG A 355 8.49 14.30 -16.72
CA ARG A 355 8.80 15.66 -16.26
C ARG A 355 7.69 16.24 -15.39
N GLU A 356 6.43 15.99 -15.74
CA GLU A 356 5.28 16.38 -14.91
C GLU A 356 5.33 15.66 -13.55
N GLU A 357 5.62 14.35 -13.54
CA GLU A 357 5.80 13.61 -12.29
C GLU A 357 6.96 14.15 -11.45
N VAL A 358 8.09 14.54 -12.06
CA VAL A 358 9.20 15.21 -11.34
C VAL A 358 8.74 16.51 -10.68
N LYS A 359 7.91 17.32 -11.36
CA LYS A 359 7.39 18.58 -10.81
C LYS A 359 6.39 18.34 -9.67
N ASN A 360 5.54 17.32 -9.81
CA ASN A 360 4.48 17.00 -8.86
C ASN A 360 4.96 16.10 -7.71
N THR A 361 6.23 15.70 -7.71
CA THR A 361 6.82 14.85 -6.67
C THR A 361 7.24 15.70 -5.47
N ASP A 362 6.62 15.40 -4.33
CA ASP A 362 7.03 15.95 -3.05
C ASP A 362 8.48 15.54 -2.71
N SER A 363 9.23 16.47 -2.14
CA SER A 363 10.61 16.24 -1.68
C SER A 363 10.61 15.27 -0.50
N LEU A 364 11.37 14.18 -0.61
CA LEU A 364 11.59 13.27 0.52
C LEU A 364 12.96 13.48 1.14
N GLU A 365 12.99 13.45 2.47
CA GLU A 365 14.21 13.46 3.26
C GLU A 365 14.70 12.02 3.46
N ASN A 366 15.86 11.74 2.88
CA ASN A 366 16.49 10.44 2.89
C ASN A 366 17.69 10.49 3.83
N VAL A 367 17.85 9.54 4.74
CA VAL A 367 18.98 9.47 5.66
C VAL A 367 19.94 8.37 5.21
N LEU A 368 21.16 8.76 4.86
CA LEU A 368 22.25 7.84 4.56
C LEU A 368 22.77 7.20 5.85
N GLU A 369 22.88 5.87 5.86
CA GLU A 369 23.46 5.10 6.96
C GLU A 369 24.58 4.20 6.46
N TYR A 370 25.53 3.90 7.34
CA TYR A 370 26.41 2.76 7.17
C TYR A 370 25.66 1.49 7.56
N ASP A 371 25.78 0.44 6.74
CA ASP A 371 25.31 -0.90 7.10
C ASP A 371 26.36 -1.95 6.72
N ARG A 372 26.98 -2.53 7.75
CA ARG A 372 27.95 -3.63 7.62
C ARG A 372 27.38 -4.90 7.00
N ARG A 373 26.06 -5.04 6.87
CA ARG A 373 25.40 -6.19 6.22
C ARG A 373 25.11 -5.93 4.76
N SER A 374 24.95 -4.66 4.37
CA SER A 374 24.73 -4.28 2.98
C SER A 374 26.02 -4.46 2.17
N GLU A 375 25.89 -5.07 0.99
CA GLU A 375 27.01 -5.14 0.05
C GLU A 375 27.45 -3.75 -0.41
N ALA A 376 26.56 -2.77 -0.46
CA ALA A 376 26.88 -1.39 -0.83
C ALA A 376 27.60 -0.63 0.29
N ARG A 377 27.59 -1.15 1.54
CA ARG A 377 28.05 -0.50 2.79
C ARG A 377 27.32 0.79 3.16
N ILE A 378 26.77 1.49 2.19
CA ILE A 378 25.88 2.63 2.32
C ILE A 378 24.46 2.14 2.03
N VAL A 379 23.51 2.54 2.85
CA VAL A 379 22.07 2.33 2.62
C VAL A 379 21.33 3.64 2.79
N VAL A 380 20.21 3.76 2.07
CA VAL A 380 19.32 4.91 2.21
C VAL A 380 18.17 4.52 3.13
N SER A 381 18.01 5.22 4.23
CA SER A 381 16.88 5.03 5.13
C SER A 381 15.88 6.17 4.97
N THR A 382 14.60 5.87 5.05
CA THR A 382 13.54 6.86 4.86
C THR A 382 13.11 7.35 6.24
N THR A 383 12.93 8.67 6.42
CA THR A 383 12.34 9.22 7.65
C THR A 383 10.83 9.38 7.57
N GLY A 384 10.28 9.39 6.36
CA GLY A 384 8.83 9.39 6.09
C GLY A 384 8.17 8.03 6.28
N TYR A 385 6.84 8.01 6.23
CA TYR A 385 6.07 6.76 6.21
C TYR A 385 6.40 6.00 4.92
N ASP A 386 6.48 4.66 4.96
CA ASP A 386 6.73 3.83 3.76
C ASP A 386 5.76 4.16 2.61
N ASP A 387 4.59 4.71 2.97
CA ASP A 387 3.53 5.15 2.08
C ASP A 387 4.00 6.22 1.09
N ASP A 388 4.92 7.12 1.46
CA ASP A 388 5.37 8.19 0.55
C ASP A 388 6.16 7.63 -0.65
N HIS A 389 7.04 6.66 -0.39
CA HIS A 389 7.76 5.96 -1.47
C HIS A 389 6.82 5.06 -2.27
N TYR A 390 5.84 4.45 -1.63
CA TYR A 390 4.84 3.63 -2.30
C TYR A 390 3.96 4.46 -3.24
N VAL A 391 3.46 5.61 -2.77
CA VAL A 391 2.71 6.59 -3.56
C VAL A 391 3.54 7.04 -4.75
N ARG A 392 4.81 7.41 -4.54
CA ARG A 392 5.71 7.79 -5.64
C ARG A 392 5.89 6.65 -6.65
N ILE A 393 6.14 5.43 -6.20
CA ILE A 393 6.31 4.26 -7.07
C ILE A 393 5.03 4.02 -7.88
N ASN A 394 3.86 4.13 -7.26
CA ASN A 394 2.58 3.94 -7.95
C ASN A 394 2.36 4.98 -9.04
N ARG A 395 2.70 6.25 -8.80
CA ARG A 395 2.58 7.32 -9.82
C ARG A 395 3.42 7.06 -11.06
N ILE A 396 4.60 6.45 -10.90
CA ILE A 396 5.49 6.14 -12.03
C ILE A 396 5.39 4.68 -12.52
N ARG A 397 4.54 3.85 -11.88
CA ARG A 397 4.47 2.40 -12.12
C ARG A 397 4.09 2.09 -13.56
N ASP A 398 3.07 2.77 -14.07
CA ASP A 398 2.58 2.54 -15.42
C ASP A 398 3.66 2.86 -16.44
N LEU A 399 4.38 3.98 -16.26
CA LEU A 399 5.52 4.38 -17.11
C LEU A 399 6.67 3.36 -17.10
N LEU A 400 6.87 2.65 -15.98
CA LEU A 400 7.87 1.60 -15.85
C LEU A 400 7.46 0.29 -16.54
N HIS A 401 6.18 0.08 -16.80
CA HIS A 401 5.67 -1.18 -17.36
C HIS A 401 5.54 -1.16 -18.90
N ILE A 402 5.66 0.01 -19.55
CA ILE A 402 5.46 0.12 -21.00
C ILE A 402 6.57 -0.60 -21.78
N ASP A 403 7.80 -0.07 -21.80
CA ASP A 403 8.91 -0.66 -22.52
C ASP A 403 10.28 -0.31 -21.90
N SER A 404 11.36 -0.85 -22.47
CA SER A 404 12.72 -0.62 -21.97
C SER A 404 13.17 0.85 -22.11
N ARG A 405 12.71 1.57 -23.12
CA ARG A 405 13.11 2.96 -23.37
C ARG A 405 12.42 3.92 -22.41
N SER A 406 11.12 3.73 -22.18
CA SER A 406 10.33 4.42 -21.16
C SER A 406 10.91 4.18 -19.77
N ARG A 407 11.26 2.93 -19.44
CA ARG A 407 11.96 2.59 -18.18
C ARG A 407 13.28 3.34 -18.02
N SER A 408 14.06 3.46 -19.09
CA SER A 408 15.32 4.20 -19.07
C SER A 408 15.09 5.69 -18.81
N MET A 409 14.05 6.27 -19.44
CA MET A 409 13.66 7.66 -19.23
C MET A 409 13.19 7.92 -17.80
N VAL A 410 12.34 7.07 -17.24
CA VAL A 410 11.95 7.16 -15.82
C VAL A 410 13.19 7.04 -14.93
N SER A 411 14.07 6.07 -15.19
CA SER A 411 15.25 5.82 -14.36
C SER A 411 16.29 6.94 -14.40
N LYS A 412 16.27 7.80 -15.43
CA LYS A 412 17.10 9.02 -15.50
C LYS A 412 16.73 10.04 -14.42
N TYR A 413 15.44 10.17 -14.11
CA TYR A 413 14.94 11.13 -13.11
C TYR A 413 14.66 10.46 -11.76
N PHE A 414 14.31 9.18 -11.79
CA PHE A 414 13.97 8.33 -10.65
C PHE A 414 14.88 7.09 -10.59
N PRO A 415 16.19 7.25 -10.32
CA PRO A 415 17.09 6.11 -10.21
C PRO A 415 16.69 5.19 -9.05
N ARG A 416 17.04 3.91 -9.20
CA ARG A 416 16.81 2.90 -8.18
C ARG A 416 17.86 3.04 -7.09
N MET A 417 17.46 2.86 -5.84
CA MET A 417 18.37 2.81 -4.70
C MET A 417 17.98 1.70 -3.74
N VAL A 418 18.99 1.04 -3.16
CA VAL A 418 18.78 0.12 -2.05
C VAL A 418 18.42 0.94 -0.81
N MET A 419 17.24 0.68 -0.27
CA MET A 419 16.68 1.38 0.87
C MET A 419 16.40 0.44 2.03
N ILE A 420 16.35 0.96 3.25
CA ILE A 420 15.92 0.26 4.46
C ILE A 420 14.82 1.06 5.17
N THR A 421 13.77 0.38 5.63
CA THR A 421 12.67 1.02 6.36
C THR A 421 13.07 1.29 7.82
N ARG A 422 12.87 2.51 8.31
CA ARG A 422 13.08 2.89 9.73
C ARG A 422 11.80 2.72 10.56
N ARG A 423 11.14 1.56 10.52
CA ARG A 423 10.10 1.29 11.53
C ARG A 423 10.76 0.76 12.79
N HIS A 424 10.57 1.47 13.91
CA HIS A 424 11.15 1.15 15.23
C HIS A 424 10.84 -0.26 15.75
N TRP A 425 9.92 -0.99 15.11
CA TRP A 425 9.41 -2.29 15.55
C TRP A 425 9.46 -3.41 14.50
N ARG A 426 9.95 -3.14 13.28
CA ARG A 426 10.09 -4.18 12.23
C ARG A 426 11.56 -4.45 11.95
N ALA A 427 11.88 -5.68 11.57
CA ALA A 427 13.20 -6.00 11.06
C ALA A 427 13.51 -5.09 9.85
N ARG A 428 14.76 -4.60 9.79
CA ARG A 428 15.23 -3.78 8.66
C ARG A 428 15.32 -4.67 7.44
N PHE A 429 14.32 -4.60 6.57
CA PHE A 429 14.36 -5.29 5.29
C PHE A 429 14.87 -4.33 4.21
N PRO A 430 15.90 -4.72 3.45
CA PRO A 430 16.31 -3.96 2.29
C PRO A 430 15.21 -4.06 1.21
N PHE A 431 14.87 -2.94 0.59
CA PHE A 431 13.99 -2.88 -0.57
C PHE A 431 14.58 -1.95 -1.64
N MET A 432 14.08 -2.04 -2.88
CA MET A 432 14.50 -1.16 -3.96
C MET A 432 13.54 0.02 -4.07
N GLY A 433 13.95 1.18 -3.57
CA GLY A 433 13.19 2.42 -3.73
C GLY A 433 13.62 3.24 -4.95
N ARG A 434 12.90 4.35 -5.17
CA ARG A 434 13.14 5.33 -6.24
C ARG A 434 13.29 6.71 -5.63
N VAL A 435 14.43 7.36 -5.86
CA VAL A 435 14.67 8.75 -5.41
C VAL A 435 14.45 9.72 -6.55
N CYS A 436 13.91 10.89 -6.29
CA CYS A 436 13.78 11.96 -7.28
C CYS A 436 14.99 12.89 -7.17
N LEU A 437 15.92 12.81 -8.11
CA LEU A 437 17.18 13.58 -8.06
C LEU A 437 16.99 15.11 -8.03
N ALA A 438 15.84 15.59 -8.49
CA ALA A 438 15.52 17.02 -8.57
C ALA A 438 15.06 17.60 -7.23
N THR A 439 14.37 16.82 -6.40
CA THR A 439 13.67 17.32 -5.21
C THR A 439 14.11 16.64 -3.92
N ASP A 440 14.57 15.39 -3.95
CA ASP A 440 14.97 14.66 -2.75
C ASP A 440 16.25 15.22 -2.14
N ILE A 441 16.32 15.14 -0.81
CA ILE A 441 17.43 15.67 -0.03
C ILE A 441 17.96 14.56 0.87
N PHE A 442 19.29 14.44 0.94
CA PHE A 442 19.96 13.42 1.74
C PHE A 442 20.54 14.02 3.01
N THR A 443 20.45 13.32 4.14
CA THR A 443 21.14 13.66 5.39
C THR A 443 22.05 12.52 5.80
N LEU A 444 23.11 12.82 6.53
CA LEU A 444 24.03 11.81 7.04
C LEU A 444 23.62 11.46 8.48
N LYS A 445 23.45 10.17 8.77
CA LYS A 445 23.07 9.75 10.12
C LYS A 445 24.21 9.97 11.11
N GLU A 446 24.01 10.87 12.05
CA GLU A 446 24.91 11.02 13.19
C GLU A 446 24.73 9.87 14.18
N ASN A 447 25.65 8.91 14.14
CA ASN A 447 25.75 7.82 15.11
C ASN A 447 27.23 7.39 15.28
N HIS A 448 27.48 6.36 16.09
CA HIS A 448 28.82 5.80 16.29
C HIS A 448 29.45 5.18 15.03
N GLU A 449 28.72 5.06 13.93
CA GLU A 449 29.20 4.52 12.66
C GLU A 449 29.42 5.62 11.60
N ILE A 450 29.27 6.90 11.95
CA ILE A 450 29.39 8.02 11.00
C ILE A 450 30.75 8.04 10.27
N ASP A 451 31.84 7.69 10.95
CA ASP A 451 33.16 7.67 10.33
C ASP A 451 33.29 6.56 9.26
N PHE A 452 32.63 5.42 9.48
CA PHE A 452 32.55 4.36 8.47
C PHE A 452 31.67 4.77 7.28
N LEU A 453 30.58 5.51 7.52
CA LEU A 453 29.77 6.08 6.46
C LEU A 453 30.59 7.07 5.62
N LYS A 454 31.28 8.02 6.26
CA LYS A 454 32.17 8.99 5.61
C LYS A 454 33.23 8.29 4.75
N ALA A 455 33.95 7.32 5.32
CA ALA A 455 34.94 6.53 4.59
C ALA A 455 34.33 5.79 3.39
N SER A 456 33.10 5.26 3.53
CA SER A 456 32.40 4.58 2.44
C SER A 456 31.93 5.53 1.33
N ILE A 457 31.68 6.80 1.64
CA ILE A 457 31.33 7.82 0.64
C ILE A 457 32.57 8.30 -0.13
N ILE A 458 33.71 8.42 0.56
CA ILE A 458 35.00 8.79 -0.07
C ILE A 458 35.50 7.64 -0.95
N LEU A 459 35.43 6.40 -0.45
CA LEU A 459 35.92 5.20 -1.13
C LEU A 459 34.79 4.17 -1.31
N PRO A 460 33.77 4.48 -2.14
CA PRO A 460 32.66 3.58 -2.33
C PRO A 460 33.09 2.34 -3.12
N ASN A 461 32.58 1.18 -2.73
CA ASN A 461 32.66 0.00 -3.57
C ASN A 461 31.73 0.13 -4.79
N VAL A 462 31.75 -0.87 -5.69
CA VAL A 462 30.97 -0.83 -6.94
C VAL A 462 29.48 -0.53 -6.72
N LYS A 463 28.85 -1.15 -5.71
CA LYS A 463 27.43 -0.95 -5.39
C LYS A 463 27.17 0.36 -4.64
N GLY A 464 28.04 0.73 -3.70
CA GLY A 464 27.96 2.01 -2.99
C GLY A 464 28.13 3.22 -3.92
N ASN A 465 28.93 3.07 -4.97
CA ASN A 465 29.18 4.12 -5.96
C ASN A 465 27.92 4.47 -6.76
N GLU A 466 26.99 3.53 -6.95
CA GLU A 466 25.69 3.81 -7.54
C GLU A 466 24.85 4.75 -6.66
N ILE A 467 24.88 4.56 -5.34
CA ILE A 467 24.20 5.45 -4.38
C ILE A 467 24.88 6.82 -4.37
N VAL A 468 26.20 6.85 -4.23
CA VAL A 468 27.00 8.09 -4.16
C VAL A 468 26.81 8.98 -5.38
N ARG A 469 26.76 8.40 -6.59
CA ARG A 469 26.53 9.15 -7.84
C ARG A 469 25.16 9.79 -7.93
N ASN A 470 24.19 9.28 -7.20
CA ASN A 470 22.82 9.77 -7.23
C ASN A 470 22.52 10.79 -6.10
N ILE A 471 23.52 11.16 -5.29
CA ILE A 471 23.36 12.22 -4.28
C ILE A 471 23.57 13.57 -4.95
N THR A 472 22.50 14.36 -5.09
CA THR A 472 22.51 15.69 -5.72
C THR A 472 22.32 16.82 -4.70
N ALA A 473 21.64 16.55 -3.60
CA ALA A 473 21.41 17.51 -2.53
C ALA A 473 21.65 16.88 -1.15
N ILE A 474 22.42 17.56 -0.30
CA ILE A 474 22.59 17.17 1.11
C ILE A 474 21.98 18.23 2.02
N LYS A 475 21.36 17.81 3.11
CA LYS A 475 20.95 18.65 4.22
C LYS A 475 21.76 18.30 5.46
N GLU A 476 22.27 19.31 6.12
CA GLU A 476 22.81 19.19 7.47
C GLU A 476 21.66 19.29 8.48
N SER A 477 21.62 18.39 9.46
CA SER A 477 20.61 18.43 10.52
C SER A 477 20.89 19.46 11.61
N ASP A 478 22.10 20.01 11.65
CA ASP A 478 22.55 20.89 12.72
C ASP A 478 23.11 22.20 12.15
N THR A 479 22.96 23.30 12.88
CA THR A 479 23.52 24.63 12.54
C THR A 479 25.05 24.66 12.70
N LYS A 480 25.70 23.49 12.59
CA LYS A 480 27.11 23.22 12.93
C LYS A 480 27.96 22.95 11.70
N PHE A 481 27.40 23.19 10.52
CA PHE A 481 28.13 23.23 9.26
C PHE A 481 29.33 24.17 9.42
N PHE A 482 30.55 23.68 9.17
CA PHE A 482 31.85 24.37 9.40
C PHE A 482 32.36 24.52 10.86
N ARG A 483 32.04 23.58 11.76
CA ARG A 483 32.71 23.51 13.09
C ARG A 483 34.21 23.20 13.02
N GLU A 484 34.92 23.39 14.14
CA GLU A 484 36.28 22.82 14.30
C GLU A 484 36.26 21.28 14.12
N ASN A 485 37.23 20.74 13.37
CA ASN A 485 37.31 19.33 12.90
C ASN A 485 36.34 18.91 11.77
N PHE A 486 35.80 19.89 11.02
CA PHE A 486 34.87 19.64 9.91
C PHE A 486 35.56 19.33 8.56
N GLU A 487 36.90 19.39 8.49
CA GLU A 487 37.69 19.09 7.28
C GLU A 487 37.32 17.73 6.67
N ASN A 488 37.21 16.69 7.51
CA ASN A 488 36.80 15.34 7.08
C ASN A 488 35.40 15.32 6.43
N PHE A 489 34.49 16.21 6.85
CA PHE A 489 33.15 16.28 6.27
C PHE A 489 33.15 17.05 4.95
N VAL A 490 33.93 18.11 4.88
CA VAL A 490 34.18 18.85 3.64
C VAL A 490 34.74 17.94 2.57
N ASP A 491 35.70 17.07 2.91
CA ASP A 491 36.24 16.06 2.00
C ASP A 491 35.18 15.08 1.50
N VAL A 492 34.26 14.67 2.38
CA VAL A 492 33.11 13.80 2.02
C VAL A 492 32.19 14.51 1.03
N LEU A 493 31.82 15.77 1.27
CA LEU A 493 31.03 16.54 0.31
C LEU A 493 31.79 16.78 -0.99
N GLY A 494 33.10 16.98 -0.90
CA GLY A 494 34.04 17.08 -2.00
C GLY A 494 34.09 15.81 -2.86
N SER A 495 33.95 14.63 -2.26
CA SER A 495 34.00 13.35 -2.99
C SER A 495 32.72 13.02 -3.74
N LEU A 496 31.59 13.66 -3.41
CA LEU A 496 30.31 13.44 -4.08
C LEU A 496 30.34 14.04 -5.51
N PRO A 497 30.28 13.22 -6.57
CA PRO A 497 30.57 13.69 -7.94
C PRO A 497 29.46 14.59 -8.51
N ASN A 498 28.21 14.32 -8.11
CA ASN A 498 27.01 14.97 -8.63
C ASN A 498 26.31 15.88 -7.62
N LEU A 499 26.96 16.20 -6.50
CA LEU A 499 26.44 17.18 -5.55
C LEU A 499 26.27 18.53 -6.28
N ARG A 500 25.12 19.15 -6.06
CA ARG A 500 24.74 20.47 -6.62
C ARG A 500 24.22 21.41 -5.57
N LYS A 501 23.72 20.89 -4.45
CA LYS A 501 23.06 21.66 -3.42
C LYS A 501 23.45 21.17 -2.03
N ILE A 502 23.81 22.09 -1.14
CA ILE A 502 23.96 21.85 0.29
C ILE A 502 22.89 22.71 0.98
N VAL A 503 22.13 22.13 1.90
CA VAL A 503 21.07 22.79 2.64
C VAL A 503 21.46 22.83 4.10
N ILE A 504 21.58 24.02 4.67
CA ILE A 504 21.85 24.22 6.10
C ILE A 504 20.62 24.81 6.79
N ASP A 505 20.52 24.63 8.10
CA ASP A 505 19.50 25.31 8.89
C ASP A 505 19.89 26.78 9.12
N GLY A 506 19.07 27.68 8.60
CA GLY A 506 19.23 29.13 8.77
C GLY A 506 18.52 29.67 10.02
N GLY A 507 17.84 28.82 10.78
CA GLY A 507 17.06 29.18 11.96
C GLY A 507 15.74 29.88 11.64
N ASN A 508 15.26 30.70 12.58
CA ASN A 508 13.98 31.39 12.45
C ASN A 508 14.16 32.82 11.90
N TYR A 509 13.28 33.20 10.98
CA TYR A 509 13.13 34.58 10.55
C TYR A 509 12.45 35.40 11.66
N GLN A 510 12.99 36.58 11.96
CA GLN A 510 12.40 37.52 12.90
C GLN A 510 11.90 38.77 12.15
N PRO A 511 10.57 39.00 12.06
CA PRO A 511 10.06 40.26 11.51
C PRO A 511 10.35 41.42 12.48
N LYS A 512 10.64 42.62 11.97
CA LYS A 512 10.73 43.82 12.79
C LYS A 512 9.32 44.28 13.20
N GLN A 513 9.18 44.91 14.37
CA GLN A 513 7.88 45.35 14.89
C GLN A 513 7.16 46.40 14.03
N ASP A 514 7.88 47.11 13.15
CA ASP A 514 7.31 48.11 12.23
C ASP A 514 7.11 47.57 10.80
N ASP A 515 7.40 46.29 10.58
CA ASP A 515 7.31 45.64 9.27
C ASP A 515 5.94 44.99 9.09
N ASP A 516 4.90 45.81 8.87
CA ASP A 516 3.54 45.39 8.45
C ASP A 516 3.50 44.79 7.03
N ARG A 517 4.66 44.45 6.44
CA ARG A 517 4.80 43.95 5.08
C ARG A 517 5.29 42.51 5.08
N CYS A 518 4.88 41.74 4.06
CA CYS A 518 5.31 40.35 3.81
C CYS A 518 6.82 40.18 4.06
N ALA A 519 7.25 39.00 4.53
CA ALA A 519 8.67 38.64 4.67
C ALA A 519 9.48 38.81 3.36
N CYS A 520 8.80 38.95 2.22
CA CYS A 520 9.35 39.23 0.91
C CYS A 520 9.61 40.73 0.62
N SER A 521 9.04 41.64 1.40
CA SER A 521 9.07 43.09 1.17
C SER A 521 10.30 43.81 1.77
N LEU A 522 11.10 43.12 2.58
CA LEU A 522 12.08 43.76 3.48
C LEU A 522 13.49 43.16 3.45
N SER A 523 13.66 41.99 2.84
CA SER A 523 14.89 41.82 2.04
C SER A 523 14.60 42.60 0.78
N GLU A 524 15.33 43.70 0.52
CA GLU A 524 15.34 44.26 -0.82
C GLU A 524 15.58 43.08 -1.78
N SER A 525 14.56 42.69 -2.54
CA SER A 525 14.61 41.53 -3.43
C SER A 525 15.44 41.93 -4.64
N HIS A 526 16.74 42.08 -4.41
CA HIS A 526 17.72 42.38 -5.43
C HIS A 526 18.24 41.07 -6.01
N PRO A 527 18.49 41.01 -7.34
CA PRO A 527 19.23 39.91 -7.93
C PRO A 527 20.66 39.76 -7.36
N GLU A 528 21.10 40.75 -6.58
CA GLU A 528 22.42 40.87 -5.98
C GLU A 528 22.47 40.26 -4.57
N PHE A 529 23.64 39.74 -4.22
CA PHE A 529 23.90 39.17 -2.89
C PHE A 529 24.15 40.27 -1.87
N THR A 530 23.41 40.28 -0.76
CA THR A 530 23.52 41.28 0.33
C THR A 530 24.20 40.68 1.57
N THR A 531 24.69 41.50 2.48
CA THR A 531 25.17 41.02 3.79
C THR A 531 24.03 40.41 4.61
N ILE A 532 24.34 39.46 5.50
CA ILE A 532 23.35 38.87 6.41
C ILE A 532 22.82 39.95 7.36
N ASP A 533 21.52 40.25 7.30
CA ASP A 533 20.88 41.14 8.27
C ASP A 533 20.60 40.37 9.57
N ALA A 534 21.43 40.63 10.59
CA ALA A 534 21.32 39.99 11.91
C ALA A 534 19.98 40.24 12.62
N SER A 535 19.26 41.30 12.27
CA SER A 535 17.94 41.57 12.85
C SER A 535 16.85 40.66 12.27
N HIS A 536 16.98 40.26 11.01
CA HIS A 536 16.03 39.36 10.34
C HIS A 536 16.42 37.89 10.46
N PHE A 537 17.71 37.60 10.45
CA PHE A 537 18.27 36.24 10.45
C PHE A 537 19.29 36.06 11.58
N PRO A 538 18.88 36.20 12.86
CA PRO A 538 19.81 36.20 13.99
C PRO A 538 20.61 34.89 14.10
N SER A 539 19.98 33.74 13.84
CA SER A 539 20.65 32.45 13.87
C SER A 539 21.70 32.31 12.76
N LEU A 540 21.41 32.79 11.56
CA LEU A 540 22.34 32.74 10.43
C LEU A 540 23.50 33.73 10.60
N ALA A 541 23.23 34.92 11.15
CA ALA A 541 24.27 35.90 11.48
C ALA A 541 25.21 35.36 12.57
N LYS A 542 24.65 34.76 13.62
CA LYS A 542 25.44 34.09 14.66
C LYS A 542 26.27 32.93 14.10
N TRP A 543 25.69 32.12 13.21
CA TRP A 543 26.45 31.07 12.51
C TRP A 543 27.61 31.65 11.69
N ALA A 544 27.41 32.77 11.00
CA ALA A 544 28.46 33.45 10.24
C ALA A 544 29.54 34.09 11.13
N GLU A 545 29.21 34.48 12.36
CA GLU A 545 30.17 34.92 13.38
C GLU A 545 30.96 33.74 13.94
N ASP A 546 30.26 32.69 14.38
CA ASP A 546 30.85 31.52 15.05
C ASP A 546 31.70 30.66 14.10
N TYR A 547 31.31 30.56 12.82
CA TYR A 547 31.89 29.61 11.86
C TYR A 547 32.30 30.25 10.52
N GLY A 548 32.25 31.58 10.42
CA GLY A 548 32.49 32.27 9.17
C GLY A 548 33.90 32.10 8.62
N ASP A 549 34.92 32.02 9.47
CA ASP A 549 36.31 31.84 9.01
C ASP A 549 36.50 30.51 8.28
N VAL A 550 36.02 29.41 8.87
CA VAL A 550 36.04 28.07 8.26
C VAL A 550 35.16 28.03 7.01
N ALA A 551 34.00 28.68 7.05
CA ALA A 551 33.13 28.79 5.87
C ALA A 551 33.83 29.51 4.71
N ARG A 552 34.55 30.60 4.98
CA ARG A 552 35.30 31.38 3.97
C ARG A 552 36.51 30.60 3.42
N GLU A 553 37.16 29.79 4.25
CA GLU A 553 38.23 28.89 3.82
C GLU A 553 37.74 27.86 2.79
N PHE A 554 36.60 27.22 3.05
CA PHE A 554 36.12 26.10 2.22
C PHE A 554 35.05 26.49 1.18
N GLY A 555 34.34 27.60 1.37
CA GLY A 555 33.27 28.09 0.49
C GLY A 555 33.66 28.18 -1.00
N PRO A 556 34.83 28.77 -1.35
CA PRO A 556 35.27 28.92 -2.73
C PRO A 556 35.35 27.60 -3.51
N GLN A 557 35.66 26.48 -2.85
CA GLN A 557 35.76 25.18 -3.52
C GLN A 557 34.39 24.65 -3.96
N PHE A 558 33.33 24.92 -3.19
CA PHE A 558 31.96 24.54 -3.54
C PHE A 558 31.47 25.38 -4.71
N LYS A 559 31.78 26.69 -4.70
CA LYS A 559 31.50 27.60 -5.81
C LYS A 559 32.21 27.17 -7.10
N LYS A 560 33.49 26.78 -7.04
CA LYS A 560 34.27 26.26 -8.18
C LYS A 560 33.63 25.01 -8.81
N ARG A 561 32.92 24.20 -8.01
CA ARG A 561 32.20 23.00 -8.47
C ARG A 561 30.72 23.27 -8.82
N ASN A 562 30.29 24.53 -8.79
CA ASN A 562 28.91 24.94 -9.02
C ASN A 562 27.92 24.25 -8.04
N ILE A 563 28.31 24.20 -6.76
CA ILE A 563 27.49 23.69 -5.66
C ILE A 563 26.93 24.89 -4.91
N SER A 564 25.60 25.05 -4.93
CA SER A 564 24.91 26.12 -4.18
C SER A 564 24.75 25.72 -2.72
N ILE A 565 25.05 26.63 -1.80
CA ILE A 565 24.77 26.47 -0.37
C ILE A 565 23.50 27.25 -0.07
N ILE A 566 22.49 26.59 0.48
CA ILE A 566 21.16 27.13 0.72
C ILE A 566 20.87 27.09 2.23
N ALA A 567 20.70 28.24 2.85
CA ALA A 567 20.17 28.33 4.21
C ALA A 567 18.64 28.27 4.18
N ARG A 568 18.07 27.26 4.85
CA ARG A 568 16.62 27.11 4.99
C ARG A 568 16.18 27.83 6.26
N VAL A 569 15.42 28.90 6.10
CA VAL A 569 14.92 29.72 7.22
C VAL A 569 13.45 29.42 7.44
N SER A 570 13.07 29.18 8.70
CA SER A 570 11.68 28.94 9.09
C SER A 570 11.00 30.27 9.46
N THR A 571 9.81 30.50 8.92
CA THR A 571 8.87 31.52 9.42
C THR A 571 7.76 30.80 10.20
N ASN A 572 6.85 31.54 10.84
CA ASN A 572 5.75 30.93 11.60
C ASN A 572 4.88 29.98 10.75
N ASN A 573 4.77 30.20 9.44
CA ASN A 573 3.84 29.46 8.57
C ASN A 573 4.50 28.82 7.33
N SER A 574 5.77 29.10 7.03
CA SER A 574 6.42 28.61 5.81
C SER A 574 7.94 28.51 5.96
N LYS A 575 8.59 27.79 5.05
CA LYS A 575 10.06 27.69 4.96
C LYS A 575 10.55 28.41 3.72
N SER A 576 11.49 29.32 3.89
CA SER A 576 12.14 30.07 2.82
C SER A 576 13.56 29.57 2.62
N ASN A 577 14.07 29.65 1.39
CA ASN A 577 15.45 29.29 1.05
C ASN A 577 16.24 30.55 0.70
N LEU A 578 17.39 30.73 1.35
CA LEU A 578 18.36 31.77 1.05
C LEU A 578 19.60 31.11 0.43
N GLU A 579 20.01 31.54 -0.76
CA GLU A 579 21.29 31.13 -1.34
C GLU A 579 22.42 31.93 -0.70
N LEU A 580 23.50 31.25 -0.29
CA LEU A 580 24.69 31.84 0.29
C LEU A 580 25.78 31.98 -0.77
N ASP A 581 26.35 33.17 -0.93
CA ASP A 581 27.60 33.39 -1.63
C ASP A 581 28.72 33.56 -0.60
N ILE A 582 29.61 32.57 -0.55
CA ILE A 582 30.73 32.51 0.40
C ILE A 582 32.01 32.76 -0.37
N THR A 583 32.64 33.91 -0.13
CA THR A 583 33.95 34.29 -0.68
C THR A 583 35.00 34.32 0.42
N GLU A 584 36.27 34.46 0.08
CA GLU A 584 37.35 34.64 1.06
C GLU A 584 37.16 35.89 1.94
N ASP A 585 36.40 36.87 1.45
CA ASP A 585 36.21 38.17 2.13
C ASP A 585 34.88 38.29 2.89
N ALA A 586 33.83 37.60 2.44
CA ALA A 586 32.48 37.82 2.96
C ALA A 586 31.54 36.63 2.76
N ILE A 587 30.50 36.57 3.60
CA ILE A 587 29.33 35.71 3.41
C ILE A 587 28.14 36.60 3.10
N ARG A 588 27.53 36.39 1.94
CA ARG A 588 26.38 37.15 1.47
C ARG A 588 25.21 36.22 1.19
N VAL A 589 24.00 36.76 1.20
CA VAL A 589 22.76 36.01 1.04
C VAL A 589 21.93 36.58 -0.11
N LYS A 590 21.19 35.70 -0.77
CA LYS A 590 20.21 36.03 -1.81
C LYS A 590 18.95 35.23 -1.58
N SER A 591 17.80 35.89 -1.55
CA SER A 591 16.51 35.19 -1.41
C SER A 591 16.09 34.55 -2.74
N ASP A 592 15.71 33.26 -2.74
CA ASP A 592 15.18 32.56 -3.93
C ASP A 592 13.68 32.83 -4.16
N CYS A 593 13.20 34.02 -3.79
CA CYS A 593 11.81 34.43 -4.02
C CYS A 593 11.62 34.71 -5.53
N ARG A 594 11.35 33.67 -6.31
CA ARG A 594 11.20 33.74 -7.78
C ARG A 594 10.00 34.56 -8.27
N ASN A 595 9.12 35.02 -7.37
CA ASN A 595 7.92 35.80 -7.67
C ASN A 595 7.85 37.09 -6.85
N CYS A 596 8.92 37.89 -6.82
CA CYS A 596 8.87 39.22 -6.22
C CYS A 596 9.12 40.31 -7.28
N ASP A 597 8.03 40.96 -7.72
CA ASP A 597 8.05 42.32 -8.27
C ASP A 597 7.53 43.32 -7.19
N CYS A 598 7.91 43.10 -5.92
CA CYS A 598 7.62 43.88 -4.70
C CYS A 598 6.16 44.02 -4.16
N CYS A 599 5.27 43.06 -4.50
CA CYS A 599 4.10 42.56 -3.70
C CYS A 599 2.68 43.12 -3.98
N GLU A 600 1.81 42.26 -4.55
CA GLU A 600 0.40 42.04 -4.15
C GLU A 600 0.23 40.55 -3.81
N CYS A 601 0.54 40.20 -2.57
CA CYS A 601 0.60 38.84 -2.08
C CYS A 601 -0.77 38.32 -1.59
N TRP A 602 -1.82 38.33 -2.45
CA TRP A 602 -3.14 37.71 -2.16
C TRP A 602 -3.90 37.14 -3.39
N VAL A 603 -3.25 36.38 -4.29
CA VAL A 603 -3.96 35.71 -5.43
C VAL A 603 -3.67 34.21 -5.58
N HIS A 604 -2.90 33.55 -4.70
CA HIS A 604 -2.62 32.11 -4.88
C HIS A 604 -3.15 31.12 -3.83
N GLU A 605 -3.82 31.57 -2.77
CA GLU A 605 -4.70 30.67 -2.01
C GLU A 605 -6.11 30.55 -2.63
N ILE A 606 -6.57 31.53 -3.42
CA ILE A 606 -7.88 31.45 -4.10
C ILE A 606 -7.83 30.63 -5.41
N CYS A 607 -6.68 30.53 -6.09
CA CYS A 607 -6.59 29.76 -7.33
C CYS A 607 -6.49 28.24 -7.12
N LEU A 608 -5.92 27.79 -6.00
CA LEU A 608 -5.95 26.37 -5.63
C LEU A 608 -7.32 25.95 -5.09
N ASP A 609 -8.07 26.88 -4.48
CA ASP A 609 -9.47 26.63 -4.10
C ASP A 609 -10.42 26.75 -5.29
N MET A 610 -10.11 27.49 -6.36
CA MET A 610 -10.88 27.45 -7.61
C MET A 610 -10.73 26.11 -8.35
N ALA A 611 -9.59 25.43 -8.31
CA ALA A 611 -9.48 24.08 -8.87
C ALA A 611 -10.30 23.06 -8.06
N ARG A 612 -10.44 23.29 -6.74
CA ARG A 612 -11.26 22.48 -5.84
C ARG A 612 -12.76 22.79 -5.99
N LEU A 613 -13.13 24.06 -6.15
CA LEU A 613 -14.49 24.54 -6.43
C LEU A 613 -14.93 24.18 -7.86
N LEU A 614 -14.07 24.23 -8.88
CA LEU A 614 -14.39 23.79 -10.24
C LEU A 614 -14.56 22.27 -10.33
N ARG A 615 -13.87 21.50 -9.47
CA ARG A 615 -14.15 20.05 -9.30
C ARG A 615 -15.48 19.80 -8.58
N GLN A 616 -15.85 20.65 -7.61
CA GLN A 616 -17.15 20.57 -6.94
C GLN A 616 -18.32 21.05 -7.83
N CYS A 617 -18.14 22.08 -8.67
CA CYS A 617 -19.16 22.57 -9.60
C CYS A 617 -19.41 21.60 -10.76
N ARG A 618 -18.37 20.91 -11.29
CA ARG A 618 -18.56 19.85 -12.29
C ARG A 618 -19.37 18.65 -11.76
N LEU A 619 -19.38 18.44 -10.44
CA LEU A 619 -20.20 17.42 -9.78
C LEU A 619 -21.65 17.88 -9.52
N ALA A 620 -21.90 19.19 -9.46
CA ALA A 620 -23.26 19.75 -9.37
C ALA A 620 -23.99 19.71 -10.72
N ASP A 621 -23.29 20.01 -11.83
CA ASP A 621 -23.87 19.96 -13.20
C ASP A 621 -24.26 18.53 -13.65
N LEU A 622 -23.63 17.50 -13.07
CA LEU A 622 -24.01 16.09 -13.27
C LEU A 622 -25.25 15.67 -12.44
N ARG A 623 -25.67 16.45 -11.43
CA ARG A 623 -26.90 16.18 -10.68
C ARG A 623 -28.12 16.85 -11.31
N GLU A 624 -27.97 18.00 -11.95
CA GLU A 624 -29.08 18.72 -12.59
C GLU A 624 -29.48 18.17 -13.97
N SER A 625 -28.65 17.32 -14.59
CA SER A 625 -28.96 16.68 -15.88
C SER A 625 -29.89 15.44 -15.79
N SER A 626 -30.46 15.16 -14.61
CA SER A 626 -31.45 14.09 -14.39
C SER A 626 -32.91 14.58 -14.32
N GLY A 627 -33.17 15.85 -14.66
CA GLY A 627 -34.52 16.40 -14.76
C GLY A 627 -35.26 15.92 -16.01
N SER A 628 -36.31 15.13 -15.81
CA SER A 628 -37.31 14.77 -16.84
C SER A 628 -37.90 16.03 -17.51
N PRO A 629 -38.15 16.02 -18.83
CA PRO A 629 -38.82 17.15 -19.47
C PRO A 629 -40.34 17.10 -19.21
N PRO A 630 -41.06 18.23 -19.33
CA PRO A 630 -42.47 18.36 -18.96
C PRO A 630 -43.44 17.48 -19.76
#